data_AF-A0A239H9K0-F1
#
_entry.id   AF-A0A239H9K0-F1
#
_cell.length_a   1.000
_cell.length_b   1.000
_cell.length_c   1.000
_cell.angle_alpha   90.00
_cell.angle_beta   90.00
_cell.angle_gamma   90.00
#
_symmetry.space_group_name_H-M   'P 1'
#
loop_
_entity.id
_entity.type
_entity.pdbx_description
1 polymer ?
#
loop_
_entity_poly.entity_id
_entity_poly.type
_entity_poly.pdbx_seq_one_letter_code
_entity_poly.pdbx_strand_id
1 'polypeptide(L)'
;MKAALPVMLLMLATAGCQTSNATGPAPGPEGSASMVRLEGNATYRQRIALPPDAVLIVRIQDVSRMDAPARLIAEQRLPTQGRQVPLPFAVDYDPAQVQSVPRVAVSARIEDGAGTLLWITDTHIPLPPAGQRVDLPLVQVSR
;
A
#
# COMPACT_ATOMS: atom_id res chain seq x y z
N MET A 1 -48.89 47.79 -47.02
CA MET A 1 -48.23 47.49 -48.30
C MET A 1 -47.17 48.56 -48.55
N LYS A 2 -45.96 48.13 -48.96
CA LYS A 2 -44.84 48.92 -49.54
C LYS A 2 -43.74 49.50 -48.60
N ALA A 3 -42.51 49.43 -49.16
CA ALA A 3 -41.20 49.99 -48.79
C ALA A 3 -40.35 49.08 -47.88
N ALA A 4 -39.30 48.35 -48.29
CA ALA A 4 -38.26 48.46 -49.33
C ALA A 4 -37.18 49.54 -49.09
N LEU A 5 -35.96 49.03 -48.80
CA LEU A 5 -34.59 49.59 -49.02
C LEU A 5 -34.06 50.71 -48.08
N PRO A 6 -32.73 50.97 -48.00
CA PRO A 6 -31.56 50.06 -48.06
C PRO A 6 -30.34 50.49 -47.18
N VAL A 7 -29.23 49.75 -47.32
CA VAL A 7 -27.81 50.15 -47.20
C VAL A 7 -27.30 50.66 -45.84
N MET A 8 -26.42 49.86 -45.21
CA MET A 8 -25.13 50.38 -44.72
C MET A 8 -24.09 49.25 -44.71
N LEU A 9 -23.14 49.41 -45.62
CA LEU A 9 -21.86 48.70 -45.75
C LEU A 9 -20.93 49.09 -44.59
N LEU A 10 -20.30 48.14 -43.89
CA LEU A 10 -18.88 48.23 -43.52
C LEU A 10 -18.30 46.91 -42.96
N MET A 11 -17.13 46.55 -43.48
CA MET A 11 -16.28 45.44 -43.06
C MET A 11 -15.70 45.59 -41.64
N LEU A 12 -15.37 44.48 -40.96
CA LEU A 12 -13.99 44.09 -40.59
C LEU A 12 -13.94 42.83 -39.69
N ALA A 13 -13.03 41.92 -40.06
CA ALA A 13 -12.07 41.18 -39.23
C ALA A 13 -12.52 40.23 -38.08
N THR A 14 -12.18 38.94 -38.30
CA THR A 14 -11.51 37.99 -37.39
C THR A 14 -11.93 37.90 -35.91
N ALA A 15 -12.42 36.73 -35.50
CA ALA A 15 -11.91 35.99 -34.34
C ALA A 15 -12.51 34.58 -34.33
N GLY A 16 -11.67 33.56 -34.45
CA GLY A 16 -12.07 32.20 -34.12
C GLY A 16 -12.15 32.03 -32.60
N CYS A 17 -13.20 31.40 -32.12
CA CYS A 17 -13.20 30.68 -30.85
C CYS A 17 -14.07 29.44 -31.01
N GLN A 18 -13.38 28.31 -31.19
CA GLN A 18 -13.98 27.00 -31.11
C GLN A 18 -14.18 26.71 -29.62
N THR A 19 -15.38 26.97 -29.09
CA THR A 19 -15.75 26.55 -27.74
C THR A 19 -16.22 25.10 -27.79
N SER A 20 -15.26 24.18 -27.82
CA SER A 20 -15.50 22.80 -27.46
C SER A 20 -15.65 22.74 -25.93
N ASN A 21 -16.86 22.45 -25.48
CA ASN A 21 -17.15 22.15 -24.08
C ASN A 21 -16.38 20.88 -23.66
N ALA A 22 -15.23 21.05 -23.01
CA ALA A 22 -14.60 20.02 -22.22
C ALA A 22 -14.97 20.25 -20.75
N THR A 23 -16.12 19.70 -20.36
CA THR A 23 -16.42 19.40 -18.95
C THR A 23 -15.40 18.35 -18.50
N GLY A 24 -14.27 18.82 -17.97
CA GLY A 24 -13.31 17.97 -17.26
C GLY A 24 -13.92 17.48 -15.94
N PRO A 25 -13.59 16.26 -15.48
CA PRO A 25 -14.12 15.72 -14.25
C PRO A 25 -13.68 16.59 -13.07
N ALA A 26 -14.64 16.87 -12.19
CA ALA A 26 -14.38 17.51 -10.90
C ALA A 26 -13.27 16.74 -10.16
N PRO A 27 -12.31 17.43 -9.51
CA PRO A 27 -11.49 16.77 -8.51
C PRO A 27 -12.43 16.35 -7.39
N GLY A 28 -12.66 15.03 -7.27
CA GLY A 28 -13.15 14.47 -6.02
C GLY A 28 -12.19 14.85 -4.89
N PRO A 29 -12.63 14.82 -3.62
CA PRO A 29 -11.73 15.09 -2.52
C PRO A 29 -10.71 13.94 -2.45
N GLU A 30 -9.57 14.13 -3.10
CA GLU A 30 -8.34 13.38 -2.86
C GLU A 30 -7.86 13.83 -1.48
N GLY A 31 -8.49 13.27 -0.44
CA GLY A 31 -7.92 13.29 0.89
C GLY A 31 -6.55 12.64 0.77
N SER A 32 -5.49 13.44 0.86
CA SER A 32 -4.12 12.96 0.91
C SER A 32 -3.98 12.13 2.18
N ALA A 33 -4.26 10.83 2.08
CA ALA A 33 -4.07 9.89 3.17
C ALA A 33 -2.58 9.92 3.51
N SER A 34 -2.28 10.45 4.69
CA SER A 34 -0.91 10.53 5.18
C SER A 34 -0.49 9.12 5.58
N MET A 35 0.31 8.47 4.75
CA MET A 35 0.80 7.12 5.02
C MET A 35 1.69 7.14 6.27
N VAL A 36 1.51 6.13 7.11
CA VAL A 36 2.33 5.90 8.30
C VAL A 36 3.28 4.74 8.02
N ARG A 37 4.54 4.90 8.41
CA ARG A 37 5.58 3.89 8.24
C ARG A 37 5.75 3.07 9.50
N LEU A 38 5.53 1.76 9.41
CA LEU A 38 5.92 0.78 10.42
C LEU A 38 7.33 0.29 10.12
N GLU A 39 8.23 0.35 11.10
CA GLU A 39 9.60 -0.17 10.96
C GLU A 39 9.86 -1.29 11.96
N GLY A 40 10.74 -2.22 11.60
CA GLY A 40 11.05 -3.34 12.49
C GLY A 40 12.16 -4.23 11.99
N ASN A 41 12.38 -5.33 12.71
CA ASN A 41 13.30 -6.39 12.32
C ASN A 41 12.60 -7.74 12.34
N ALA A 42 12.89 -8.58 11.35
CA ALA A 42 12.56 -9.99 11.33
C ALA A 42 13.77 -10.80 11.82
N THR A 43 13.57 -11.67 12.81
CA THR A 43 14.63 -12.42 13.49
C THR A 43 14.29 -13.90 13.61
N TYR A 44 15.28 -14.80 13.61
CA TYR A 44 15.08 -16.20 13.99
C TYR A 44 16.29 -16.72 14.76
N ARG A 45 16.12 -17.78 15.55
CA ARG A 45 17.13 -18.24 16.52
C ARG A 45 18.11 -19.26 15.94
N GLN A 46 17.68 -19.98 14.91
CA GLN A 46 18.43 -21.04 14.28
C GLN A 46 19.63 -20.46 13.51
N ARG A 47 20.75 -21.18 13.50
CA ARG A 47 21.96 -20.78 12.76
C ARG A 47 21.95 -21.36 11.36
N ILE A 48 20.90 -21.06 10.60
CA ILE A 48 20.71 -21.51 9.22
C ILE A 48 20.73 -20.28 8.31
N ALA A 49 21.47 -20.35 7.22
CA ALA A 49 21.53 -19.27 6.25
C ALA A 49 20.26 -19.25 5.39
N LEU A 50 19.76 -18.04 5.11
CA LEU A 50 18.72 -17.86 4.10
C LEU A 50 19.27 -18.12 2.69
N PRO A 51 18.49 -18.75 1.80
CA PRO A 51 18.78 -18.77 0.38
C PRO A 51 18.93 -17.35 -0.18
N PRO A 52 19.81 -17.12 -1.19
CA PRO A 52 20.06 -15.79 -1.73
C PRO A 52 18.84 -15.17 -2.42
N ASP A 53 17.93 -16.00 -2.90
CA ASP A 53 16.67 -15.69 -3.56
C ASP A 53 15.48 -15.56 -2.60
N ALA A 54 15.70 -15.67 -1.29
CA ALA A 54 14.62 -15.59 -0.31
C ALA A 54 13.96 -14.20 -0.28
N VAL A 55 12.65 -14.17 -0.03
CA VAL A 55 11.83 -12.95 0.05
C VAL A 55 11.15 -12.88 1.42
N LEU A 56 11.42 -11.81 2.16
CA LEU A 56 10.70 -11.46 3.37
C LEU A 56 9.39 -10.77 2.99
N ILE A 57 8.27 -11.28 3.49
CA ILE A 57 6.93 -10.75 3.27
C ILE A 57 6.39 -10.34 4.63
N VAL A 58 6.14 -9.05 4.81
CA VAL A 58 5.58 -8.48 6.03
C VAL A 58 4.16 -8.00 5.73
N ARG A 59 3.22 -8.34 6.60
CA ARG A 59 1.81 -8.00 6.44
C ARG A 59 1.27 -7.31 7.67
N ILE A 60 0.42 -6.32 7.43
CA ILE A 60 -0.45 -5.71 8.43
C ILE A 60 -1.86 -6.19 8.10
N GLN A 61 -2.53 -6.81 9.07
CA GLN A 61 -3.80 -7.51 8.83
C GLN A 61 -4.80 -7.23 9.95
N ASP A 62 -6.06 -7.11 9.54
CA ASP A 62 -7.20 -7.17 10.45
C ASP A 62 -7.49 -8.64 10.81
N VAL A 63 -7.31 -8.95 12.10
CA VAL A 63 -7.49 -10.29 12.70
C VAL A 63 -8.68 -10.31 13.67
N SER A 64 -9.62 -9.40 13.49
CA SER A 64 -10.81 -9.29 14.34
C SER A 64 -11.80 -10.46 14.18
N ARG A 65 -11.80 -11.10 13.01
CA ARG A 65 -12.67 -12.23 12.67
C ARG A 65 -11.97 -13.54 13.01
N MET A 66 -12.62 -14.36 13.84
CA MET A 66 -12.04 -15.62 14.34
C MET A 66 -12.20 -16.78 13.35
N ASP A 67 -13.25 -16.76 12.53
CA ASP A 67 -13.61 -17.86 11.62
C ASP A 67 -13.47 -17.50 10.14
N ALA A 68 -12.69 -16.46 9.85
CA ALA A 68 -12.49 -15.98 8.49
C ALA A 68 -11.02 -15.66 8.23
N PRO A 69 -10.56 -15.72 6.98
CA PRO A 69 -9.25 -15.23 6.61
C PRO A 69 -9.05 -13.78 7.07
N ALA A 70 -7.88 -13.50 7.64
CA ALA A 70 -7.50 -12.14 8.03
C ALA A 70 -7.51 -11.20 6.82
N ARG A 71 -8.13 -10.03 6.98
CA ARG A 71 -8.18 -9.04 5.89
C ARG A 71 -6.83 -8.33 5.81
N LEU A 72 -6.22 -8.37 4.63
CA LEU A 72 -4.97 -7.66 4.37
C LEU A 72 -5.21 -6.14 4.35
N ILE A 73 -4.40 -5.40 5.08
CA ILE A 73 -4.38 -3.93 5.11
C ILE A 73 -3.20 -3.43 4.28
N ALA A 74 -2.00 -3.93 4.58
CA ALA A 74 -0.79 -3.62 3.83
C ALA A 74 0.10 -4.86 3.74
N GLU A 75 0.83 -4.98 2.63
CA GLU A 75 1.87 -5.99 2.42
C GLU A 75 3.11 -5.32 1.87
N GLN A 76 4.27 -5.70 2.40
CA GLN A 76 5.56 -5.39 1.81
C GLN A 76 6.30 -6.68 1.50
N ARG A 77 6.81 -6.78 0.27
CA ARG A 77 7.72 -7.86 -0.17
C ARG A 77 9.13 -7.29 -0.30
N LEU A 78 10.09 -7.94 0.35
CA LEU A 78 11.48 -7.49 0.44
C LEU A 78 12.38 -8.65 0.04
N PRO A 79 12.98 -8.63 -1.16
CA PRO A 79 14.04 -9.55 -1.52
C PRO A 79 15.18 -9.44 -0.50
N THR A 80 15.56 -10.56 0.11
CA THR A 80 16.63 -10.57 1.12
C THR A 80 18.00 -10.42 0.46
N GLN A 81 18.16 -10.86 -0.79
CA GLN A 81 19.41 -10.76 -1.57
C GLN A 81 20.60 -11.35 -0.80
N GLY A 82 20.39 -12.47 -0.11
CA GLY A 82 21.41 -13.14 0.70
C GLY A 82 21.72 -12.47 2.05
N ARG A 83 21.06 -11.36 2.39
CA ARG A 83 21.15 -10.76 3.73
C ARG A 83 20.64 -11.76 4.76
N GLN A 84 21.35 -11.83 5.88
CA GLN A 84 21.01 -12.70 7.00
C GLN A 84 20.34 -11.89 8.11
N VAL A 85 19.64 -12.58 9.01
CA VAL A 85 18.99 -11.96 10.16
C VAL A 85 19.99 -11.21 11.07
N PRO A 86 19.58 -10.10 11.72
CA PRO A 86 18.25 -9.48 11.66
C PRO A 86 17.96 -8.80 10.32
N LEU A 87 16.75 -9.02 9.78
CA LEU A 87 16.30 -8.42 8.52
C LEU A 87 15.45 -7.18 8.82
N PRO A 88 15.96 -5.96 8.61
CA PRO A 88 15.15 -4.77 8.78
C PRO A 88 14.10 -4.66 7.68
N PHE A 89 12.93 -4.19 8.05
CA PHE A 89 11.82 -3.94 7.12
C PHE A 89 11.16 -2.60 7.41
N ALA A 90 10.42 -2.11 6.42
CA ALA A 90 9.48 -1.03 6.57
C ALA A 90 8.21 -1.34 5.78
N VAL A 91 7.05 -1.03 6.35
CA VAL A 91 5.74 -1.19 5.71
C VAL A 91 4.97 0.10 5.87
N ASP A 92 4.59 0.73 4.75
CA ASP A 92 3.74 1.90 4.76
C ASP A 92 2.26 1.46 4.75
N TYR A 93 1.43 2.07 5.59
CA TYR A 93 0.00 1.78 5.69
C TYR A 93 -0.82 3.05 5.89
N ASP A 94 -2.10 2.99 5.49
CA ASP A 94 -3.04 4.07 5.72
C ASP A 94 -3.63 3.97 7.14
N PRO A 95 -3.39 4.95 8.03
CA PRO A 95 -3.92 4.94 9.39
C PRO A 95 -5.46 4.89 9.43
N ALA A 96 -6.15 5.41 8.42
CA ALA A 96 -7.62 5.36 8.35
C ALA A 96 -8.14 3.92 8.24
N GLN A 97 -7.36 3.00 7.68
CA GLN A 97 -7.73 1.60 7.55
C GLN A 97 -7.59 0.80 8.86
N VAL A 98 -6.82 1.30 9.83
CA VAL A 98 -6.62 0.64 11.13
C VAL A 98 -7.43 1.28 12.26
N GLN A 99 -7.79 2.56 12.15
CA GLN A 99 -8.41 3.34 13.24
C GLN A 99 -9.73 2.74 13.74
N SER A 100 -10.54 2.18 12.85
CA SER A 100 -11.84 1.58 13.17
C SER A 100 -11.79 0.06 13.36
N VAL A 101 -10.60 -0.55 13.32
CA VAL A 101 -10.42 -2.00 13.38
C VAL A 101 -10.01 -2.41 14.80
N PRO A 102 -10.74 -3.32 15.46
CA PRO A 102 -10.51 -3.61 16.88
C PRO A 102 -9.25 -4.45 17.13
N ARG A 103 -8.81 -5.24 16.14
CA ARG A 103 -7.61 -6.08 16.25
C ARG A 103 -6.82 -6.06 14.95
N VAL A 104 -5.67 -5.39 14.99
CA VAL A 104 -4.71 -5.35 13.88
C VAL A 104 -3.42 -5.99 14.34
N ALA A 105 -2.91 -6.91 13.54
CA ALA A 105 -1.67 -7.62 13.81
C ALA A 105 -0.66 -7.43 12.67
N VAL A 106 0.61 -7.61 13.01
CA VAL A 106 1.74 -7.64 12.09
C VAL A 106 2.26 -9.06 12.05
N SER A 107 2.45 -9.59 10.85
CA SER A 107 3.05 -10.92 10.65
C SER A 107 4.16 -10.83 9.62
N ALA A 108 5.16 -11.70 9.76
CA ALA A 108 6.18 -11.89 8.74
C ALA A 108 6.26 -13.35 8.32
N ARG A 109 6.64 -13.56 7.07
CA ARG A 109 7.04 -14.85 6.55
C ARG A 109 8.18 -14.71 5.56
N ILE A 110 8.98 -15.75 5.41
CA ILE A 110 10.05 -15.80 4.42
C ILE A 110 9.77 -16.97 3.49
N GLU A 111 9.74 -16.67 2.20
CA GLU A 111 9.61 -17.64 1.12
C GLU A 111 10.94 -17.76 0.36
N ASP A 112 11.23 -18.92 -0.24
CA ASP A 112 12.30 -19.04 -1.23
C ASP A 112 11.87 -18.45 -2.59
N GLY A 113 12.76 -18.44 -3.59
CA GLY A 113 12.44 -17.93 -4.93
C GLY A 113 11.41 -18.75 -5.70
N ALA A 114 11.11 -19.98 -5.25
CA ALA A 114 10.05 -20.81 -5.79
C ALA A 114 8.69 -20.59 -5.08
N GLY A 115 8.65 -19.77 -4.03
CA GLY A 115 7.44 -19.51 -3.23
C GLY A 115 7.20 -20.52 -2.11
N THR A 116 8.18 -21.37 -1.79
CA THR A 116 8.10 -22.29 -0.65
C THR A 116 8.24 -21.49 0.65
N LEU A 117 7.29 -21.67 1.56
CA LEU A 117 7.38 -21.11 2.91
C LEU A 117 8.53 -21.75 3.71
N LEU A 118 9.46 -20.94 4.19
CA LEU A 118 10.61 -21.36 4.99
C LEU A 118 10.47 -20.95 6.47
N TRP A 119 10.03 -19.72 6.71
CA TRP A 119 9.92 -19.12 8.03
C TRP A 119 8.61 -18.36 8.18
N ILE A 120 8.04 -18.35 9.37
CA ILE A 120 6.79 -17.62 9.66
C ILE A 120 6.76 -17.15 11.12
N THR A 121 6.10 -16.02 11.39
CA THR A 121 5.71 -15.64 12.76
C THR A 121 4.56 -16.53 13.23
N ASP A 122 4.71 -17.20 14.37
CA ASP A 122 3.71 -18.10 14.97
C ASP A 122 2.97 -17.49 16.17
N THR A 123 3.36 -16.28 16.57
CA THR A 123 2.77 -15.55 17.69
C THR A 123 1.98 -14.33 17.21
N HIS A 124 0.95 -13.96 17.96
CA HIS A 124 0.18 -12.76 17.67
C HIS A 124 0.96 -11.51 18.10
N ILE A 125 1.33 -10.68 17.13
CA ILE A 125 2.05 -9.43 17.37
C ILE A 125 1.12 -8.26 16.98
N PRO A 126 0.63 -7.47 17.93
CA PRO A 126 -0.24 -6.33 17.62
C PRO A 126 0.52 -5.26 16.84
N LEU A 127 -0.19 -4.50 16.00
CA LEU A 127 0.37 -3.29 15.38
C LEU A 127 0.76 -2.30 16.48
N PRO A 128 2.05 -1.90 16.58
CA PRO A 128 2.46 -0.92 17.58
C PRO A 128 1.94 0.48 17.19
N PRO A 129 1.85 1.40 18.17
CA PRO A 129 1.63 2.81 17.89
C PRO A 129 2.59 3.36 16.83
N ALA A 130 2.12 4.34 16.05
CA ALA A 130 2.93 5.00 15.03
C ALA A 130 4.25 5.53 15.60
N GLY A 131 5.36 5.27 14.89
CA GLY A 131 6.71 5.67 15.30
C GLY A 131 7.43 4.67 16.22
N GLN A 132 6.74 3.65 16.74
CA GLN A 132 7.38 2.57 17.48
C GLN A 132 7.83 1.44 16.55
N ARG A 133 8.99 0.85 16.86
CA ARG A 133 9.54 -0.30 16.15
C ARG A 133 9.01 -1.62 16.71
N VAL A 134 8.95 -2.64 15.85
CA VAL A 134 8.53 -4.00 16.23
C VAL A 134 9.60 -5.03 15.86
N ASP A 135 9.79 -6.03 16.70
CA ASP A 135 10.55 -7.24 16.36
C ASP A 135 9.58 -8.36 16.02
N LEU A 136 9.83 -9.04 14.91
CA LEU A 136 9.04 -10.16 14.43
C LEU A 136 9.92 -11.41 14.53
N PRO A 137 9.86 -12.16 15.65
CA PRO A 137 10.49 -13.47 15.72
C PRO A 137 9.79 -14.43 14.75
N LEU A 138 10.57 -15.18 13.99
CA LEU A 138 10.13 -16.21 13.08
C LEU A 138 10.58 -17.58 13.57
N VAL A 139 9.72 -18.56 13.34
CA VAL A 139 9.99 -19.98 13.51
C VAL A 139 10.13 -20.65 12.16
N GLN A 140 10.95 -21.70 12.13
CA GLN A 140 11.13 -22.49 10.92
C GLN A 140 9.90 -23.34 10.68
N VAL A 141 9.46 -23.44 9.43
CA VAL A 141 8.46 -24.44 9.06
C VAL A 141 9.15 -25.80 8.98
N SER A 142 8.91 -26.64 9.98
CA SER A 142 9.32 -28.05 9.93
C SER A 142 8.48 -28.76 8.87
N ARG A 143 9.15 -29.44 7.93
CA ARG A 143 8.51 -30.41 7.03
C ARG A 143 8.54 -31.80 7.65
#